data_AF-A0A7J6WB95-F1
#
_entry.id   AF-A0A7J6WB95-F1
#
_cell.length_a   1.000
_cell.length_b   1.000
_cell.length_c   1.000
_cell.angle_alpha   90.00
_cell.angle_beta   90.00
_cell.angle_gamma   90.00
#
_symmetry.space_group_name_H-M   'P 1'
#
loop_
_entity.id
_entity.type
_entity.pdbx_description
1 polymer ?
#
loop_
_entity_poly.entity_id
_entity_poly.type
_entity_poly.pdbx_seq_one_letter_code
_entity_poly.pdbx_strand_id
1 'polypeptide(L)'
;MLSSLKVYKGNKKEVGILMNVSGIIKPGRLTLLLGPPGAGKSTLLLALAGKLANDVQVSGSVTYNGDSMDEFVPQRASAYIS
;
A
#
# COMPACT_ATOMS: atom_id res chain seq x y z
N MET A 1 -26.15 36.41 -9.55
CA MET A 1 -25.52 36.23 -10.87
C MET A 1 -24.18 35.48 -10.76
N LEU A 2 -24.14 34.33 -10.07
CA LEU A 2 -22.91 33.53 -9.81
C LEU A 2 -23.14 32.00 -9.90
N SER A 3 -24.26 31.55 -10.48
CA SER A 3 -24.73 30.16 -10.36
C SER A 3 -24.29 29.18 -11.46
N SER A 4 -23.23 29.45 -12.25
CA SER A 4 -22.90 28.59 -13.40
C SER A 4 -21.42 28.26 -13.62
N LEU A 5 -20.64 28.07 -12.55
CA LEU A 5 -19.36 27.36 -12.67
C LEU A 5 -19.61 25.85 -12.57
N LYS A 6 -19.94 25.22 -13.71
CA LYS A 6 -19.86 23.76 -13.87
C LYS A 6 -18.38 23.36 -13.90
N VAL A 7 -17.82 23.11 -12.72
CA VAL A 7 -16.50 22.49 -12.59
C VAL A 7 -16.58 21.11 -13.23
N TYR A 8 -15.92 20.93 -14.37
CA TYR A 8 -15.78 19.62 -15.01
C TYR A 8 -15.01 18.71 -14.05
N LYS A 9 -15.72 17.79 -13.42
CA LYS A 9 -15.14 16.72 -12.61
C LYS A 9 -14.45 15.77 -13.60
N GLY A 10 -13.15 15.98 -13.83
CA GLY A 10 -12.36 15.12 -14.72
C GLY A 10 -12.51 13.66 -14.29
N ASN A 11 -12.63 12.75 -15.26
CA ASN A 11 -12.72 11.32 -14.98
C ASN A 11 -11.44 10.86 -14.26
N LYS A 12 -11.53 10.62 -12.95
CA LYS A 12 -10.47 9.94 -12.20
C LYS A 12 -10.35 8.52 -12.76
N LYS A 13 -9.22 8.23 -13.40
CA LYS A 13 -8.89 6.88 -13.84
C LYS A 13 -8.27 6.13 -12.67
N GLU A 14 -8.88 5.03 -12.25
CA GLU A 14 -8.27 4.13 -11.28
C GLU A 14 -7.09 3.40 -11.93
N VAL A 15 -5.96 3.35 -11.23
CA VAL A 15 -4.72 2.69 -11.70
C VAL A 15 -4.32 1.67 -10.65
N GLY A 16 -4.24 0.40 -11.05
CA GLY A 16 -3.72 -0.66 -10.20
C GLY A 16 -2.21 -0.55 -10.06
N ILE A 17 -1.73 -0.33 -8.82
CA ILE A 17 -0.28 -0.26 -8.52
C ILE A 17 0.27 -1.65 -8.20
N LEU A 18 -0.44 -2.40 -7.36
CA LEU A 18 -0.14 -3.78 -7.00
C LEU A 18 -1.30 -4.66 -7.46
N MET A 19 -0.99 -5.75 -8.15
CA MET A 19 -2.00 -6.64 -8.74
C MET A 19 -1.66 -8.07 -8.38
N ASN A 20 -2.55 -8.74 -7.63
CA ASN A 20 -2.45 -10.16 -7.26
C ASN A 20 -1.07 -10.56 -6.70
N VAL A 21 -0.58 -9.79 -5.71
CA VAL A 21 0.72 -10.04 -5.07
C VAL A 21 0.53 -10.98 -3.88
N SER A 22 1.35 -12.03 -3.80
CA SER A 22 1.37 -12.99 -2.69
C SER A 22 2.81 -13.33 -2.30
N GLY A 23 3.08 -13.58 -1.02
CA GLY A 23 4.39 -14.00 -0.56
C GLY A 23 4.50 -14.10 0.96
N ILE A 24 5.64 -14.61 1.44
CA ILE A 24 5.96 -14.72 2.87
C ILE A 24 7.38 -14.20 3.10
N ILE A 25 7.54 -13.30 4.06
CA ILE A 25 8.85 -12.84 4.56
C ILE A 25 9.15 -13.63 5.82
N LYS A 26 10.24 -14.41 5.82
CA LYS A 26 10.60 -15.26 6.96
C LYS A 26 11.41 -14.47 8.01
N PRO A 27 11.15 -14.65 9.32
CA PRO A 27 11.98 -14.09 10.37
C PRO A 27 13.45 -14.50 10.23
N GLY A 28 14.37 -13.62 10.66
CA GLY A 28 15.81 -13.88 10.63
C GLY A 28 16.45 -13.89 9.24
N ARG A 29 15.75 -13.40 8.21
CA ARG A 29 16.29 -13.28 6.84
C ARG A 29 16.24 -11.86 6.34
N LEU A 30 17.30 -11.46 5.63
CA LEU A 30 17.25 -10.29 4.77
C LEU A 30 16.52 -10.68 3.47
N THR A 31 15.45 -9.96 3.14
CA THR A 31 14.70 -10.14 1.89
C THR A 31 14.90 -8.91 1.01
N LEU A 32 15.34 -9.11 -0.23
CA LEU A 32 15.59 -8.03 -1.18
C LEU A 32 14.47 -7.96 -2.22
N LEU A 33 13.81 -6.81 -2.35
CA LEU A 33 12.75 -6.56 -3.33
C LEU A 33 13.31 -5.80 -4.54
N LEU A 34 13.38 -6.46 -5.70
CA LEU A 34 13.92 -5.90 -6.94
C LEU A 34 12.83 -5.71 -8.00
N GLY A 35 13.05 -4.74 -8.90
CA GLY A 35 12.13 -4.45 -10.00
C GLY A 35 12.39 -3.07 -10.64
N PRO A 36 11.92 -2.84 -11.87
CA PRO A 36 12.15 -1.58 -12.59
C PRO A 36 11.47 -0.37 -11.91
N PRO A 37 11.80 0.86 -12.30
CA PRO A 37 11.05 2.05 -11.89
C PRO A 37 9.55 1.89 -12.17
N GLY A 38 8.69 2.32 -11.25
CA GLY A 38 7.23 2.18 -11.37
C GLY A 38 6.66 0.80 -11.03
N ALA A 39 7.47 -0.22 -10.74
CA ALA A 39 7.00 -1.58 -10.43
C ALA A 39 6.26 -1.74 -9.07
N GLY A 40 5.95 -0.66 -8.36
CA GLY A 40 5.22 -0.72 -7.09
C GLY A 40 6.04 -1.13 -5.85
N LYS A 41 7.38 -1.22 -5.94
CA LYS A 41 8.26 -1.64 -4.82
C LYS A 41 8.01 -0.85 -3.53
N SER A 42 8.11 0.48 -3.62
CA SER A 42 7.90 1.35 -2.46
C SER A 42 6.46 1.27 -1.94
N THR A 43 5.48 1.14 -2.84
CA THR A 43 4.08 0.94 -2.47
C THR A 43 3.87 -0.37 -1.72
N LEU A 44 4.50 -1.47 -2.13
CA LEU A 44 4.46 -2.75 -1.41
C LEU A 44 5.09 -2.61 -0.01
N LEU A 45 6.24 -1.96 0.11
CA LEU A 45 6.88 -1.73 1.41
C LEU A 45 6.04 -0.84 2.34
N LEU A 46 5.39 0.20 1.80
CA LEU A 46 4.47 1.04 2.57
C LEU A 46 3.22 0.26 2.99
N ALA A 47 2.69 -0.61 2.13
CA ALA A 47 1.59 -1.52 2.47
C ALA A 47 1.97 -2.43 3.65
N LEU A 48 3.12 -3.09 3.57
CA LEU A 48 3.62 -3.97 4.63
C LEU A 48 3.92 -3.23 5.94
N ALA A 49 4.28 -1.94 5.88
CA ALA A 49 4.51 -1.11 7.05
C ALA A 49 3.23 -0.47 7.63
N GLY A 50 2.06 -0.68 7.02
CA GLY A 50 0.81 0.00 7.39
C GLY A 50 0.87 1.52 7.20
N LYS A 51 1.60 1.99 6.18
CA LYS A 51 1.84 3.43 5.88
C LYS A 51 1.30 3.87 4.52
N LEU A 52 0.32 3.15 3.95
CA LEU A 52 -0.34 3.59 2.72
C LEU A 52 -1.14 4.87 2.96
N ALA A 53 -1.25 5.70 1.92
CA ALA A 53 -2.09 6.89 1.96
C ALA A 53 -3.57 6.51 1.99
N ASN A 54 -4.38 7.32 2.68
CA ASN A 54 -5.81 7.05 2.91
C ASN A 54 -6.67 7.06 1.62
N ASP A 55 -6.15 7.61 0.53
CA ASP A 55 -6.82 7.67 -0.77
C ASP A 55 -6.54 6.44 -1.67
N VAL A 56 -5.76 5.48 -1.17
CA VAL A 56 -5.47 4.22 -1.86
C VAL A 56 -6.50 3.16 -1.47
N GLN A 57 -7.15 2.56 -2.47
CA GLN A 57 -7.99 1.37 -2.26
C GLN A 57 -7.11 0.13 -2.09
N VAL A 58 -7.39 -0.66 -1.06
CA VAL A 58 -6.66 -1.89 -0.74
C VAL A 58 -7.64 -3.06 -0.72
N SER A 59 -7.21 -4.20 -1.28
CA SER A 59 -7.92 -5.48 -1.21
C SER A 59 -6.93 -6.59 -0.88
N GLY A 60 -7.44 -7.71 -0.37
CA GLY A 60 -6.62 -8.81 0.17
C GLY A 60 -6.28 -8.62 1.65
N SER A 61 -5.32 -9.40 2.14
CA SER A 61 -4.96 -9.44 3.56
C SER A 61 -3.45 -9.53 3.75
N VAL A 62 -2.95 -8.95 4.84
CA VAL A 62 -1.57 -9.12 5.30
C VAL A 62 -1.59 -9.50 6.76
N THR A 63 -0.83 -10.54 7.10
CA THR A 63 -0.67 -11.02 8.48
C THR A 63 0.76 -10.86 8.94
N TYR A 64 0.96 -10.50 10.20
CA TYR A 64 2.26 -10.45 10.86
C TYR A 64 2.28 -11.48 12.00
N ASN A 65 3.16 -12.49 11.90
CA ASN A 65 3.23 -13.61 12.85
C ASN A 65 1.91 -14.37 13.08
N GLY A 66 0.97 -14.30 12.12
CA GLY A 66 -0.34 -14.95 12.22
C GLY A 66 -1.48 -13.98 12.51
N ASP A 67 -1.18 -12.80 13.06
CA ASP A 67 -2.19 -11.79 13.39
C ASP A 67 -2.46 -10.88 12.20
N SER A 68 -3.73 -10.52 11.99
CA SER A 68 -4.13 -9.63 10.91
C SER A 68 -3.71 -8.18 11.19
N MET A 69 -3.49 -7.38 10.15
CA MET A 69 -3.03 -5.98 10.30
C MET A 69 -3.98 -5.07 11.10
N ASP A 70 -5.26 -5.44 11.21
CA ASP A 70 -6.27 -4.76 12.02
C ASP A 70 -6.27 -5.20 13.50
N GLU A 71 -5.55 -6.26 13.85
CA GLU A 71 -5.47 -6.79 15.22
C GLU A 71 -4.33 -6.15 16.05
N PHE A 72 -3.41 -5.43 15.40
CA PHE A 72 -2.31 -4.72 16.06
C PHE A 72 -2.02 -3.38 15.39
N VAL A 73 -1.04 -2.63 15.92
CA VAL A 73 -0.58 -1.37 15.33
C VAL A 73 0.70 -1.64 14.52
N PRO A 74 0.66 -1.69 13.18
CA PRO A 74 1.81 -2.07 12.35
C PRO A 74 3.06 -1.25 12.59
N GLN A 75 2.90 0.03 12.93
CA GLN A 75 4.00 0.95 13.19
C GLN A 75 4.71 0.68 14.53
N ARG A 76 4.13 -0.15 15.41
CA ARG A 76 4.81 -0.65 16.62
C ARG A 76 5.59 -1.95 16.37
N ALA A 77 5.20 -2.72 15.36
CA ALA A 77 5.86 -3.98 15.00
C ALA A 77 6.88 -3.83 13.85
N SER A 78 6.87 -2.69 13.16
CA SER A 78 7.73 -2.44 12.01
C SER A 78 8.28 -1.02 12.02
N ALA A 79 9.49 -0.86 11.49
CA ALA A 79 10.08 0.43 11.18
C ALA A 79 10.25 0.53 9.66
N TYR A 80 9.81 1.66 9.09
CA TYR A 80 10.03 1.99 7.69
C TYR A 80 11.01 3.16 7.62
N ILE A 81 12.12 2.96 6.91
CA ILE A 81 13.21 3.92 6.73
C ILE A 81 13.36 4.16 5.22
N SER A 82 13.41 5.44 4.83
CA SER A 82 13.58 5.92 3.46
C SER A 82 15.01 6.40 3.24
#